data_AF-A0AAV4BUW6-F1
#
_entry.id   AF-A0AAV4BUW6-F1
#
_cell.length_a   1.000
_cell.length_b   1.000
_cell.length_c   1.000
_cell.angle_alpha   90.00
_cell.angle_beta   90.00
_cell.angle_gamma   90.00
#
_symmetry.space_group_name_H-M   'P 1'
#
loop_
_entity.id
_entity.type
_entity.pdbx_description
1 polymer ?
#
loop_
_entity_poly.entity_id
_entity_poly.type
_entity_poly.pdbx_seq_one_letter_code
_entity_poly.pdbx_strand_id
1 'polypeptide(L)'
;MRHTGCEGVVVRKQLVDASQLTGECCLLLKIDNTALLTEKAVISLRTPFLSGEVKALCIPDTICDVIVGNVEGARSPEDPDMSMVVGAATTKAQAKREAITKPLRMPDIERHVGVDHEQLIKLQQEDPRILSGGCWKKFAESTINRFL
;
A
#
# COMPACT_ATOMS: atom_id res chain seq x y z
N MET A 1 -1.76 -2.00 8.59
CA MET A 1 -1.99 -1.64 7.17
C MET A 1 -1.42 -2.75 6.28
N ARG A 2 -2.14 -3.22 5.27
CA ARG A 2 -1.58 -4.12 4.24
C ARG A 2 -0.94 -3.29 3.14
N HIS A 3 0.28 -3.61 2.73
CA HIS A 3 0.98 -2.88 1.66
C HIS A 3 1.78 -3.81 0.75
N THR A 4 1.27 -4.05 -0.46
CA THR A 4 1.88 -4.94 -1.47
C THR A 4 3.17 -4.41 -2.09
N GLY A 5 3.50 -3.13 -1.88
CA GLY A 5 4.76 -2.52 -2.31
C GLY A 5 5.91 -2.70 -1.31
N CYS A 6 5.66 -3.31 -0.15
CA CYS A 6 6.68 -3.63 0.85
C CYS A 6 6.91 -5.13 0.89
N GLU A 7 8.16 -5.56 1.09
CA GLU A 7 8.52 -6.99 1.17
C GLU A 7 8.49 -7.52 2.62
N GLY A 8 8.60 -6.64 3.63
CA GLY A 8 8.69 -7.04 5.03
C GLY A 8 7.51 -6.59 5.88
N VAL A 9 7.45 -7.10 7.11
CA VAL A 9 6.62 -6.52 8.18
C VAL A 9 7.39 -5.39 8.83
N VAL A 10 6.75 -4.24 8.99
CA VAL A 10 7.29 -3.07 9.69
C VAL A 10 6.41 -2.76 10.87
N VAL A 11 7.02 -2.47 12.02
CA VAL A 11 6.34 -2.05 13.24
C VAL A 11 6.93 -0.74 13.74
N ARG A 12 6.08 0.10 14.33
CA ARG A 12 6.49 1.31 15.03
C ARG A 12 7.40 0.92 16.20
N LYS A 13 8.64 1.44 16.21
CA LYS A 13 9.66 1.09 17.23
C LYS A 13 9.17 1.32 18.68
N GLN A 14 8.35 2.34 18.91
CA GLN A 14 7.80 2.67 20.23
C GLN A 14 6.80 1.62 20.77
N LEU A 15 6.32 0.69 19.94
CA LEU A 15 5.41 -0.38 20.33
C LEU A 15 6.12 -1.71 20.58
N VAL A 16 7.45 -1.72 20.50
CA VAL A 16 8.28 -2.91 20.66
C VAL A 16 9.04 -2.81 21.97
N ASP A 17 8.88 -3.83 22.82
CA ASP A 17 9.64 -3.94 24.05
C ASP A 17 11.08 -4.38 23.76
N ALA A 18 12.02 -3.95 24.60
CA ALA A 18 13.43 -4.31 24.45
C ALA A 18 13.67 -5.83 24.47
N SER A 19 12.82 -6.59 25.17
CA SER A 19 12.85 -8.05 25.23
C SER A 19 12.46 -8.74 23.92
N GLN A 20 11.77 -8.05 23.01
CA GLN A 20 11.34 -8.56 21.72
C GLN A 20 12.39 -8.35 20.63
N LEU A 21 13.40 -7.52 20.90
CA LEU A 21 14.49 -7.26 19.95
C LEU A 21 15.37 -8.51 19.81
N THR A 22 15.72 -8.82 18.56
CA THR A 22 16.56 -9.98 18.23
C THR A 22 18.06 -9.69 18.32
N GLY A 23 18.44 -8.42 18.44
CA GLY A 23 19.82 -7.96 18.29
C GLY A 23 20.33 -7.95 16.83
N GLU A 24 19.56 -8.45 15.87
CA GLU A 24 19.88 -8.33 14.46
C GLU A 24 19.46 -6.97 13.91
N CYS A 25 20.34 -6.37 13.10
CA CYS A 25 20.03 -5.20 12.28
C CYS A 25 19.91 -5.57 10.81
N CYS A 26 19.18 -4.78 10.03
CA CYS A 26 19.16 -4.86 8.58
C CYS A 26 19.03 -3.48 7.95
N LEU A 27 19.40 -3.38 6.67
CA LEU A 27 19.24 -2.17 5.89
C LEU A 27 17.88 -2.22 5.17
N LEU A 28 17.07 -1.18 5.40
CA LEU A 28 15.83 -0.94 4.70
C LEU A 28 16.04 0.16 3.65
N LEU A 29 15.68 -0.12 2.40
CA LEU A 29 15.63 0.90 1.35
C LEU A 29 14.24 1.55 1.33
N LYS A 30 14.18 2.87 1.50
CA LYS A 30 12.94 3.65 1.47
C LYS A 30 12.64 4.15 0.04
N ILE A 31 11.42 4.67 -0.15
CA ILE A 31 10.93 5.21 -1.44
C ILE A 31 11.76 6.40 -1.96
N ASP A 32 12.43 7.13 -1.08
CA ASP A 32 13.32 8.26 -1.40
C ASP A 32 14.73 7.79 -1.79
N ASN A 33 14.91 6.47 -1.98
CA ASN A 33 16.18 5.80 -2.27
C ASN A 33 17.25 5.96 -1.16
N THR A 34 16.85 6.39 0.04
CA THR A 34 17.73 6.41 1.21
C THR A 34 17.64 5.09 1.98
N ALA A 35 18.78 4.66 2.53
CA ALA A 35 18.87 3.46 3.34
C ALA A 35 18.75 3.81 4.83
N LEU A 36 18.01 3.00 5.57
CA LEU A 36 17.84 3.09 7.01
C LEU A 36 18.30 1.79 7.67
N LEU A 37 19.27 1.86 8.59
CA LEU A 37 19.63 0.73 9.44
C LEU A 37 18.57 0.58 10.54
N THR A 38 17.94 -0.58 10.62
CA THR A 38 16.83 -0.87 11.54
C THR A 38 17.03 -2.20 12.24
N GLU A 39 16.63 -2.28 13.50
CA GLU A 39 16.63 -3.49 14.31
C GLU A 39 15.45 -4.38 13.94
N LYS A 40 15.62 -5.69 14.10
CA LYS A 40 14.55 -6.67 13.98
C LYS A 40 14.00 -7.06 15.34
N ALA A 41 12.69 -7.18 15.42
CA ALA A 41 11.99 -7.72 16.58
C ALA A 41 11.14 -8.93 16.19
N VAL A 42 10.91 -9.81 17.16
CA VAL A 42 9.90 -10.86 17.08
C VAL A 42 8.65 -10.36 17.80
N ILE A 43 7.56 -10.17 17.05
CA ILE A 43 6.30 -9.65 17.58
C ILE A 43 5.18 -10.65 17.36
N SER A 44 4.22 -10.69 18.28
CA SER A 44 2.95 -11.39 18.09
C SER A 44 1.98 -10.45 17.40
N LEU A 45 1.63 -10.76 16.17
CA LEU A 45 0.73 -9.95 15.35
C LEU A 45 -0.65 -10.60 15.30
N ARG A 46 -1.69 -9.78 15.41
CA ARG A 46 -3.08 -10.20 15.17
C ARG A 46 -3.76 -9.18 14.28
N THR A 47 -3.78 -9.44 12.99
CA THR A 47 -4.46 -8.58 12.01
C THR A 47 -5.22 -9.44 11.00
N PRO A 48 -6.24 -8.89 10.32
CA PRO A 48 -6.96 -9.61 9.27
C PRO A 48 -6.08 -10.08 8.11
N PHE A 49 -4.89 -9.50 7.94
CA PHE A 49 -3.99 -9.82 6.84
C PHE A 49 -2.86 -10.78 7.21
N LEU A 50 -2.51 -10.85 8.49
CA LEU A 50 -1.45 -11.71 8.99
C LEU A 50 -1.62 -11.85 10.51
N SER A 51 -1.53 -13.08 10.99
CA SER A 51 -1.63 -13.40 12.41
C SER A 51 -0.58 -14.44 12.80
N GLY A 52 -0.08 -14.37 14.03
CA GLY A 52 0.97 -15.24 14.55
C GLY A 52 2.24 -14.46 14.91
N GLU A 53 3.29 -15.21 15.23
CA GLU A 53 4.60 -14.67 15.56
C GLU A 53 5.38 -14.35 14.28
N VAL A 54 5.87 -13.12 14.15
CA VAL A 54 6.54 -12.64 12.93
C VAL A 54 7.78 -11.82 13.26
N LYS A 55 8.78 -11.91 12.39
CA LYS A 55 9.94 -11.00 12.42
C LYS A 55 9.55 -9.68 11.73
N ALA A 56 9.71 -8.58 12.44
CA ALA A 56 9.36 -7.25 11.96
C ALA A 56 10.53 -6.27 12.08
N LEU A 57 10.58 -5.30 11.16
CA LEU A 57 11.54 -4.20 11.17
C LEU A 57 11.03 -3.07 12.07
N CYS A 58 11.88 -2.58 12.97
CA CYS A 58 11.53 -1.56 13.95
C CYS A 58 11.90 -0.17 13.42
N ILE A 59 10.91 0.57 12.93
CA ILE A 59 11.14 1.89 12.33
C ILE A 59 10.54 2.98 13.25
N PRO A 60 11.26 4.07 13.53
CA PRO A 60 10.68 5.24 14.20
C PRO A 60 9.73 6.00 13.28
N ASP A 61 8.74 6.69 13.85
CA ASP A 61 7.89 7.67 13.14
C ASP A 61 7.13 7.12 11.93
N THR A 62 6.68 5.87 12.00
CA THR A 62 5.81 5.29 10.97
C THR A 62 4.42 5.93 10.98
N ILE A 63 3.79 6.05 9.81
CA ILE A 63 2.42 6.60 9.66
C ILE A 63 1.34 5.73 10.33
N CYS A 64 1.66 4.46 10.57
CA CYS A 64 0.76 3.50 11.21
C CYS A 64 1.58 2.54 12.08
N ASP A 65 0.88 1.82 12.95
CA ASP A 65 1.53 1.00 13.97
C ASP A 65 2.20 -0.25 13.40
N VAL A 66 1.57 -0.88 12.40
CA VAL A 66 2.11 -2.04 11.68
C VAL A 66 1.80 -1.94 10.19
N ILE A 67 2.80 -2.22 9.35
CA ILE A 67 2.68 -2.44 7.91
C ILE A 67 2.97 -3.91 7.62
N VAL A 68 2.07 -4.59 6.92
CA VAL A 68 2.22 -5.97 6.47
C VAL A 68 2.56 -5.98 4.99
N GLY A 69 3.83 -6.26 4.70
CA GLY A 69 4.34 -6.47 3.35
C GLY A 69 3.96 -7.82 2.75
N ASN A 70 4.62 -8.16 1.65
CA ASN A 70 4.55 -9.47 1.00
C ASN A 70 5.44 -10.45 1.75
N VAL A 71 4.91 -11.00 2.83
CA VAL A 71 5.56 -12.06 3.61
C VAL A 71 4.75 -13.35 3.52
N GLU A 72 5.40 -14.47 3.82
CA GLU A 72 4.71 -15.76 3.91
C GLU A 72 3.55 -15.70 4.91
N GLY A 73 2.40 -16.27 4.51
CA GLY A 73 1.17 -16.23 5.31
C GLY A 73 0.39 -14.91 5.24
N ALA A 74 0.89 -13.87 4.57
CA ALA A 74 0.12 -12.64 4.37
C ALA A 74 -1.01 -12.85 3.36
N ARG A 75 -2.22 -12.44 3.73
CA ARG A 75 -3.41 -12.48 2.87
C ARG A 75 -3.43 -11.32 1.86
N SER A 76 -4.23 -11.48 0.82
CA SER A 76 -4.47 -10.43 -0.19
C SER A 76 -5.18 -9.23 0.44
N PRO A 77 -4.91 -8.00 -0.03
CA PRO A 77 -5.71 -6.83 0.37
C PRO A 77 -7.22 -7.02 0.16
N GLU A 78 -7.62 -7.78 -0.87
CA GLU A 78 -9.01 -8.06 -1.26
C GLU A 78 -9.63 -9.23 -0.49
N ASP A 79 -8.83 -10.03 0.20
CA ASP A 79 -9.27 -11.20 0.98
C ASP A 79 -8.74 -11.17 2.43
N PRO A 80 -9.16 -10.18 3.25
CA PRO A 80 -8.85 -10.17 4.67
C PRO A 80 -9.62 -11.26 5.44
N ASP A 81 -9.09 -11.65 6.59
CA ASP A 81 -9.83 -12.47 7.55
C ASP A 81 -10.99 -11.69 8.18
N MET A 82 -12.16 -11.84 7.57
CA MET A 82 -13.40 -11.20 8.00
C MET A 82 -13.88 -11.69 9.37
N SER A 83 -13.42 -12.85 9.86
CA SER A 83 -13.76 -13.29 11.23
C SER A 83 -13.15 -12.37 12.30
N MET A 84 -12.07 -11.66 11.95
CA MET A 84 -11.39 -10.69 12.81
C MET A 84 -11.90 -9.26 12.65
N VAL A 85 -12.66 -8.97 11.59
CA VAL A 85 -13.21 -7.63 11.33
C VAL A 85 -14.45 -7.43 12.20
N VAL A 86 -14.23 -7.15 13.48
CA VAL A 86 -15.29 -6.78 14.41
C VAL A 86 -15.46 -5.26 14.34
N GLY A 87 -16.43 -4.80 13.54
CA GLY A 87 -16.94 -3.43 13.64
C GLY A 87 -16.92 -2.62 12.34
N ALA A 88 -17.79 -2.97 11.39
CA ALA A 88 -18.36 -1.93 10.54
C ALA A 88 -19.36 -1.14 11.41
N ALA A 89 -19.00 0.06 11.84
CA ALA A 89 -19.96 0.98 12.44
C ALA A 89 -20.87 1.51 11.32
N THR A 90 -22.01 0.85 11.09
CA THR A 90 -23.05 1.41 10.24
C THR A 90 -23.69 2.58 10.98
N THR A 91 -23.31 3.80 10.61
CA THR A 91 -24.05 4.98 11.07
C THR A 91 -25.44 4.96 10.44
N LYS A 92 -26.46 5.45 11.15
CA LYS A 92 -27.85 5.49 10.65
C LYS A 92 -27.99 6.18 9.28
N ALA A 93 -27.05 7.07 8.92
CA ALA A 93 -26.99 7.75 7.64
C ALA A 93 -26.52 6.85 6.46
N GLN A 94 -25.73 5.81 6.73
CA GLN A 94 -25.25 4.86 5.72
C GLN A 94 -26.31 3.81 5.37
N ALA A 95 -27.06 3.32 6.38
CA ALA A 95 -28.16 2.36 6.15
C ALA A 95 -29.28 2.93 5.24
N LYS A 96 -29.45 4.26 5.20
CA LYS A 96 -30.46 4.93 4.36
C LYS A 96 -30.00 5.17 2.91
N ARG A 97 -28.73 4.92 2.57
CA ARG A 97 -28.13 5.25 1.25
C ARG A 97 -28.07 4.07 0.28
N GLU A 98 -28.38 2.85 0.71
CA GLU A 98 -28.20 1.63 -0.09
C GLU A 98 -29.04 1.55 -1.38
N ALA A 99 -30.00 2.46 -1.60
CA ALA A 99 -30.84 2.40 -2.80
C ALA A 99 -30.41 3.30 -3.96
N ILE A 100 -29.45 4.23 -3.81
CA ILE A 100 -29.10 5.15 -4.92
C ILE A 100 -27.61 5.51 -4.93
N THR A 101 -26.81 4.75 -5.69
CA THR A 101 -25.54 5.24 -6.22
C THR A 101 -25.84 6.35 -7.22
N LYS A 102 -25.87 7.61 -6.77
CA LYS A 102 -25.78 8.76 -7.68
C LYS A 102 -24.30 8.91 -8.05
N PRO A 103 -23.91 8.78 -9.33
CA PRO A 103 -22.54 9.07 -9.75
C PRO A 103 -22.17 10.49 -9.31
N LEU A 104 -20.90 10.69 -8.96
CA LEU A 104 -20.39 12.04 -8.77
C LEU A 104 -20.58 12.80 -10.09
N ARG A 105 -21.43 13.83 -10.07
CA ARG A 105 -21.61 14.70 -11.23
C ARG A 105 -20.40 15.63 -11.28
N MET A 106 -19.57 15.45 -12.30
CA MET A 106 -18.64 16.49 -12.70
C MET A 106 -19.45 17.69 -13.22
N PRO A 107 -19.06 18.93 -12.90
CA PRO A 107 -19.56 20.09 -13.62
C PRO A 107 -19.32 19.89 -15.10
N ASP A 108 -20.24 20.35 -15.96
CA ASP A 108 -20.00 20.42 -17.39
C ASP A 108 -18.92 21.48 -17.63
N ILE A 109 -17.66 21.05 -17.59
CA ILE A 109 -16.50 21.86 -17.93
C ILE A 109 -16.41 21.84 -19.45
N GLU A 110 -16.33 23.01 -20.08
CA GLU A 110 -16.03 23.11 -21.50
C GLU A 110 -14.79 22.27 -21.80
N ARG A 111 -14.88 21.36 -22.79
CA ARG A 111 -13.74 20.52 -23.18
C ARG A 111 -12.53 21.41 -23.40
N HIS A 112 -11.42 21.10 -22.72
CA HIS A 112 -10.23 21.91 -22.79
C HIS A 112 -9.81 22.08 -24.26
N VAL A 113 -9.92 23.29 -24.78
CA VAL A 113 -9.56 23.60 -26.16
C VAL A 113 -8.05 23.78 -26.19
N GLY A 114 -7.30 22.71 -26.46
CA GLY A 114 -5.85 22.86 -26.59
C GLY A 114 -5.05 21.58 -26.71
N VAL A 115 -5.51 20.48 -26.10
CA VAL A 115 -4.82 19.19 -26.19
C VAL A 115 -5.84 18.09 -26.30
N ASP A 116 -5.88 17.44 -27.46
CA ASP A 116 -6.70 16.25 -27.66
C ASP A 116 -6.06 15.03 -26.97
N HIS A 117 -6.87 14.00 -26.69
CA HIS A 117 -6.45 12.76 -26.04
C HIS A 117 -5.23 12.12 -26.72
N GLU A 118 -5.19 12.10 -28.06
CA GLU A 118 -4.06 11.55 -28.82
C GLU A 118 -2.77 12.37 -28.63
N GLN A 119 -2.88 13.70 -28.62
CA GLN A 119 -1.74 14.58 -28.33
C GLN A 119 -1.25 14.41 -26.90
N LEU A 120 -2.14 14.19 -25.94
CA LEU A 120 -1.81 13.97 -24.54
C LEU A 120 -1.03 12.65 -24.36
N ILE A 121 -1.46 11.58 -25.03
CA ILE A 121 -0.73 10.30 -25.06
C ILE A 121 0.67 10.50 -25.64
N LYS A 122 0.76 11.20 -26.78
CA LYS A 122 2.05 11.45 -27.44
C LYS A 122 3.01 12.24 -26.56
N LEU A 123 2.53 13.32 -25.95
CA LEU A 123 3.33 14.16 -25.05
C LEU A 123 3.83 13.37 -23.83
N GLN A 124 3.00 12.48 -23.27
CA GLN A 124 3.42 11.63 -22.15
C GLN A 124 4.45 10.57 -22.56
N GLN A 125 4.32 10.00 -23.76
CA GLN A 125 5.28 9.03 -24.29
C GLN A 125 6.61 9.67 -24.69
N GLU A 126 6.60 10.92 -25.13
CA GLU A 126 7.81 11.65 -25.55
C GLU A 126 8.49 12.39 -24.38
N ASP A 127 7.86 12.49 -23.20
CA ASP A 127 8.44 13.17 -22.04
C ASP A 127 9.57 12.32 -21.41
N PRO A 128 10.84 12.76 -21.50
CA PRO A 128 11.97 12.02 -20.98
C PRO A 128 11.96 11.92 -19.45
N ARG A 129 11.24 12.78 -18.72
CA ARG A 129 11.12 12.71 -17.24
C ARG A 129 10.19 11.57 -16.80
N ILE A 130 9.16 11.29 -17.61
CA ILE A 130 8.26 10.14 -17.39
C ILE A 130 8.97 8.84 -17.74
N LEU A 131 9.72 8.83 -18.86
CA LEU A 131 10.44 7.64 -19.33
C LEU A 131 11.70 7.30 -18.52
N SER A 132 12.39 8.30 -17.95
CA SER A 132 13.61 8.09 -17.15
C SER A 132 13.32 7.66 -15.71
N GLY A 133 12.11 7.86 -15.21
CA GLY A 133 11.62 7.28 -13.96
C GLY A 133 11.29 5.80 -14.17
N GLY A 134 12.27 4.91 -14.03
CA GLY A 134 12.19 3.45 -14.31
C GLY A 134 11.12 2.63 -13.56
N CYS A 135 10.15 3.27 -12.89
CA CYS A 135 9.04 2.64 -12.20
C CYS A 135 7.96 2.10 -13.17
N TRP A 136 7.75 2.74 -14.33
CA TRP A 136 6.65 2.39 -15.24
C TRP A 136 6.93 1.21 -16.18
N LYS A 137 8.20 0.95 -16.53
CA LYS A 137 8.55 -0.18 -17.42
C LYS A 137 8.14 -1.54 -16.83
N LYS A 138 8.22 -1.69 -15.50
CA LYS A 138 7.82 -2.93 -14.82
C LYS A 138 6.30 -3.12 -14.73
N PHE A 139 5.51 -2.05 -14.77
CA PHE A 139 4.05 -2.11 -14.65
C PHE A 139 3.36 -2.40 -15.99
N ALA A 140 3.91 -1.89 -17.09
CA ALA A 140 3.38 -2.11 -18.44
C ALA A 140 3.56 -3.56 -18.92
N GLU A 141 4.72 -4.18 -18.67
CA GLU A 141 5.00 -5.57 -19.07
C GLU A 141 4.10 -6.60 -18.33
N SER A 142 3.69 -6.32 -17.09
CA SER A 142 2.81 -7.20 -16.33
C SER A 142 1.33 -7.12 -16.73
N THR A 143 0.89 -6.02 -17.36
CA THR A 143 -0.53 -5.83 -17.68
C THR A 143 -0.86 -6.38 -19.08
N ILE A 144 0.10 -6.35 -20.00
CA ILE A 144 -0.07 -6.86 -21.38
C ILE A 144 -0.12 -8.40 -21.41
N ASN A 145 0.63 -9.10 -20.55
CA ASN A 145 0.62 -10.58 -20.48
C ASN A 145 -0.55 -11.18 -19.70
N ARG A 146 -1.54 -10.39 -19.27
CA ARG A 146 -2.74 -10.90 -18.56
C ARG A 146 -4.02 -10.83 -19.39
N PHE A 147 -3.94 -10.37 -20.63
CA PHE A 147 -5.06 -10.29 -21.58
C PHE A 147 -4.74 -10.86 -22.96
N LEU A 148 -3.72 -11.72 -23.06
CA LEU A 148 -3.51 -12.69 -24.12
C LEU A 148 -3.41 -14.08 -23.48
#